data_AF-A0A920U4J1-F1
#
_entry.id   AF-A0A920U4J1-F1
#
_cell.length_a   1.000
_cell.length_b   1.000
_cell.length_c   1.000
_cell.angle_alpha   90.00
_cell.angle_beta   90.00
_cell.angle_gamma   90.00
#
_symmetry.space_group_name_H-M   'P 1'
#
loop_
_entity.id
_entity.type
_entity.pdbx_description
1 polymer ?
#
loop_
_entity_poly.entity_id
_entity_poly.type
_entity_poly.pdbx_seq_one_letter_code
_entity_poly.pdbx_strand_id
1 'polypeptide(L)'
;MVQAGVSLHQVAHYINQGLTGTTAALTASTFAFSQIICSLIWAALARRVPVRFLLSTAAFVVAASAIATSASASVATSLIASASVGLGVGGLQFLMRLTWADYYGRNHLGRIRGFAMSAQIGGQAVGPVLAGFMFDATGSYLMPLLVFAGVASSAGVIILFATPPRLVESKADPIDQGV
;
A
#
# COMPACT_ATOMS: atom_id res chain seq x y z
N MET A 1 2.39 0.10 8.62
CA MET A 1 3.70 -0.51 8.93
C MET A 1 4.57 -0.55 7.70
N VAL A 2 4.27 -1.40 6.73
CA VAL A 2 5.09 -1.58 5.52
C VAL A 2 5.32 -0.25 4.78
N GLN A 3 4.26 0.54 4.54
CA GLN A 3 4.40 1.82 3.83
C GLN A 3 5.33 2.79 4.56
N ALA A 4 5.09 3.09 5.84
CA ALA A 4 5.93 4.01 6.59
C ALA A 4 7.37 3.49 6.73
N GLY A 5 7.54 2.21 7.03
CA GLY A 5 8.85 1.58 7.17
C GLY A 5 9.67 1.68 5.88
N VAL A 6 9.08 1.33 4.74
CA VAL A 6 9.73 1.44 3.42
C VAL A 6 10.01 2.91 3.09
N SER A 7 9.00 3.79 3.09
CA SER A 7 9.20 5.16 2.61
C SER A 7 10.19 5.98 3.45
N LEU A 8 10.28 5.72 4.76
CA LEU A 8 11.20 6.45 5.64
C LEU A 8 12.65 5.97 5.52
N HIS A 9 12.87 4.69 5.24
CA HIS A 9 14.22 4.11 5.14
C HIS A 9 14.73 3.94 3.71
N GLN A 10 13.87 4.08 2.70
CA GLN A 10 14.23 3.85 1.30
C GLN A 10 15.34 4.79 0.81
N VAL A 11 15.28 6.09 1.14
CA VAL A 11 16.34 7.04 0.77
C VAL A 11 17.65 6.71 1.50
N ALA A 12 17.57 6.43 2.80
CA ALA A 12 18.73 6.08 3.62
C ALA A 12 19.38 4.77 3.13
N HIS A 13 18.58 3.78 2.72
CA HIS A 13 19.05 2.54 2.14
C HIS A 13 19.88 2.78 0.88
N TYR A 14 19.39 3.60 -0.05
CA TYR A 14 20.12 3.90 -1.28
C TYR A 14 21.40 4.72 -1.03
N ILE A 15 21.40 5.65 -0.07
CA ILE A 15 22.62 6.35 0.33
C ILE A 15 23.65 5.35 0.89
N ASN A 16 23.22 4.38 1.70
CA ASN A 16 24.09 3.32 2.23
C ASN A 16 24.66 2.42 1.11
N GLN A 17 23.91 2.20 0.02
CA GLN A 17 24.40 1.53 -1.18
C GLN A 17 25.38 2.38 -2.03
N GLY A 18 25.72 3.60 -1.60
CA GLY A 18 26.68 4.46 -2.28
C GLY A 18 26.06 5.40 -3.33
N LEU A 19 24.72 5.51 -3.41
CA LEU A 19 24.10 6.52 -4.26
C LEU A 19 24.35 7.93 -3.68
N THR A 20 24.52 8.90 -4.57
CA THR A 20 24.66 10.30 -4.16
C THR A 20 23.35 10.82 -3.56
N GLY A 21 23.43 11.82 -2.69
CA GLY A 21 22.23 12.43 -2.09
C GLY A 21 21.19 12.87 -3.14
N THR A 22 21.64 13.39 -4.28
CA THR A 22 20.76 13.79 -5.40
C THR A 22 20.07 12.60 -6.04
N THR A 23 20.78 11.49 -6.31
CA THR A 23 20.16 10.30 -6.91
C THR A 23 19.22 9.60 -5.92
N ALA A 24 19.57 9.56 -4.64
CA ALA A 24 18.68 9.06 -3.60
C ALA A 24 17.40 9.92 -3.48
N ALA A 25 17.50 11.26 -3.56
CA ALA A 25 16.33 12.14 -3.59
C ALA A 25 15.43 11.91 -4.81
N LEU A 26 16.01 11.64 -5.98
CA LEU A 26 15.23 11.28 -7.19
C LEU A 26 14.36 10.04 -6.95
N THR A 27 14.86 9.04 -6.21
CA THR A 27 14.05 7.84 -5.90
C THR A 27 12.80 8.17 -5.07
N ALA A 28 12.89 9.10 -4.12
CA ALA A 28 11.74 9.58 -3.34
C ALA A 28 10.74 10.34 -4.22
N SER A 29 11.24 11.20 -5.12
CA SER A 29 10.41 11.90 -6.11
C SER A 29 9.69 10.93 -7.04
N THR A 30 10.37 9.89 -7.53
CA THR A 30 9.78 8.84 -8.36
C THR A 30 8.72 8.05 -7.61
N PHE A 31 8.96 7.72 -6.34
CA PHE A 31 7.96 7.10 -5.46
C PHE A 31 6.71 7.99 -5.29
N ALA A 32 6.88 9.29 -5.04
CA ALA A 32 5.75 10.21 -4.88
C ALA A 32 4.97 10.39 -6.20
N PHE A 33 5.67 10.58 -7.31
CA PHE A 33 5.06 10.77 -8.62
C PHE A 33 4.29 9.53 -9.11
N SER A 34 4.87 8.35 -8.92
CA SER A 34 4.22 7.09 -9.30
C SER A 34 2.92 6.83 -8.52
N GLN A 35 2.82 7.25 -7.25
CA GLN A 35 1.56 7.16 -6.49
C GLN A 35 0.41 7.93 -7.16
N ILE A 36 0.69 9.10 -7.75
CA ILE A 36 -0.32 9.91 -8.43
C ILE A 36 -0.86 9.15 -9.65
N ILE A 37 0.05 8.69 -10.53
CA ILE A 37 -0.32 7.92 -11.73
C ILE A 37 -1.09 6.66 -11.35
N CYS A 38 -0.66 6.01 -10.28
CA CYS A 38 -1.24 4.77 -9.82
C CYS A 38 -2.73 4.87 -9.52
N SER A 39 -3.14 5.97 -8.88
CA SER A 39 -4.54 6.19 -8.49
C SER A 39 -5.47 6.11 -9.71
N LEU A 40 -5.04 6.58 -10.88
CA LEU A 40 -5.79 6.50 -12.13
C LEU A 40 -5.90 5.07 -12.66
N ILE A 41 -4.79 4.31 -12.57
CA ILE A 41 -4.75 2.90 -12.99
C ILE A 41 -5.72 2.08 -12.13
N TRP A 42 -5.60 2.15 -10.80
CA TRP A 42 -6.49 1.42 -9.90
C TRP A 42 -7.94 1.87 -10.00
N ALA A 43 -8.20 3.17 -10.19
CA ALA A 43 -9.55 3.68 -10.43
C ALA A 43 -10.16 3.08 -11.71
N ALA A 44 -9.39 2.97 -12.79
CA ALA A 44 -9.85 2.36 -14.03
C ALA A 44 -10.17 0.87 -13.84
N LEU A 45 -9.32 0.13 -13.11
CA LEU A 45 -9.49 -1.30 -12.82
C LEU A 45 -10.67 -1.57 -11.87
N ALA A 46 -10.89 -0.68 -10.88
CA ALA A 46 -11.97 -0.79 -9.90
C ALA A 46 -13.37 -0.79 -10.52
N ARG A 47 -13.53 -0.28 -11.76
CA ARG A 47 -14.80 -0.33 -12.49
C ARG A 47 -15.20 -1.73 -12.95
N ARG A 48 -14.25 -2.68 -13.02
CA ARG A 48 -14.46 -4.01 -13.62
C ARG A 48 -14.09 -5.16 -12.69
N VAL A 49 -13.24 -4.91 -11.70
CA VAL A 49 -12.70 -5.95 -10.82
C VAL A 49 -13.15 -5.69 -9.38
N PRO A 50 -13.66 -6.70 -8.66
CA PRO A 50 -14.02 -6.56 -7.26
C PRO A 50 -12.84 -6.05 -6.41
N VAL A 51 -13.12 -5.11 -5.51
CA VAL A 51 -12.11 -4.39 -4.71
C VAL A 51 -11.19 -5.32 -3.93
N ARG A 52 -11.66 -6.48 -3.45
CA ARG A 52 -10.82 -7.46 -2.74
C ARG A 52 -9.65 -7.97 -3.58
N PHE A 53 -9.88 -8.24 -4.87
CA PHE A 53 -8.82 -8.74 -5.75
C PHE A 53 -7.82 -7.64 -6.04
N LEU A 54 -8.30 -6.41 -6.25
CA LEU A 54 -7.43 -5.26 -6.45
C LEU A 54 -6.59 -4.96 -5.21
N LEU A 55 -7.17 -5.02 -4.01
CA LEU A 55 -6.44 -4.82 -2.76
C LEU A 55 -5.38 -5.90 -2.56
N SER A 56 -5.70 -7.16 -2.87
CA SER A 56 -4.75 -8.26 -2.81
C SER A 56 -3.60 -8.05 -3.79
N THR A 57 -3.90 -7.72 -5.05
CA THR A 57 -2.89 -7.42 -6.06
C THR A 57 -2.01 -6.25 -5.63
N ALA A 58 -2.59 -5.17 -5.08
CA ALA A 58 -1.82 -4.03 -4.58
C ALA A 58 -0.88 -4.43 -3.44
N ALA A 59 -1.34 -5.30 -2.53
CA ALA A 59 -0.49 -5.84 -1.45
C ALA A 59 0.68 -6.67 -2.00
N PHE A 60 0.44 -7.52 -3.01
CA PHE A 60 1.51 -8.27 -3.69
C PHE A 60 2.47 -7.37 -4.46
N VAL A 61 2.00 -6.28 -5.08
CA VAL A 61 2.88 -5.28 -5.71
C VAL A 61 3.78 -4.61 -4.67
N VAL A 62 3.26 -4.30 -3.47
CA VAL A 62 4.08 -3.80 -2.36
C VAL A 62 5.11 -4.83 -1.91
N ALA A 63 4.73 -6.11 -1.80
CA ALA A 63 5.67 -7.16 -1.42
C ALA A 63 6.79 -7.35 -2.47
N ALA A 64 6.43 -7.45 -3.75
CA ALA A 64 7.37 -7.60 -4.85
C ALA A 64 8.30 -6.39 -4.96
N SER A 65 7.78 -5.18 -4.76
CA SER A 65 8.59 -3.95 -4.79
C SER A 65 9.56 -3.85 -3.62
N ALA A 66 9.20 -4.31 -2.41
CA ALA A 66 10.13 -4.40 -1.29
C ALA A 66 11.31 -5.35 -1.59
N ILE A 67 11.03 -6.49 -2.23
CA ILE A 67 12.07 -7.43 -2.71
C ILE A 67 12.92 -6.76 -3.80
N ALA A 68 12.30 -6.10 -4.77
CA ALA A 68 13.01 -5.39 -5.84
C ALA A 68 13.92 -4.28 -5.29
N THR A 69 13.47 -3.54 -4.27
CA THR A 69 14.29 -2.55 -3.56
C THR A 69 15.51 -3.21 -2.92
N SER A 70 15.33 -4.35 -2.25
CA SER A 70 16.45 -5.08 -1.62
C SER A 70 17.48 -5.62 -2.62
N ALA A 71 17.05 -5.95 -3.84
CA ALA A 71 17.90 -6.46 -4.92
C ALA A 71 18.46 -5.36 -5.84
N SER A 72 18.07 -4.10 -5.63
CA SER A 72 18.54 -2.99 -6.46
C SER A 72 20.01 -2.69 -6.18
N ALA A 73 20.81 -2.59 -7.25
CA ALA A 73 22.25 -2.33 -7.18
C ALA A 73 22.71 -1.19 -8.11
N SER A 74 21.79 -0.60 -8.88
CA SER A 74 22.06 0.49 -9.83
C SER A 74 20.98 1.57 -9.73
N VAL A 75 21.30 2.79 -10.16
CA VAL A 75 20.35 3.91 -10.19
C VAL A 75 19.08 3.55 -10.95
N ALA A 76 19.20 2.89 -12.11
CA ALA A 76 18.06 2.47 -12.90
C ALA A 76 17.16 1.49 -12.14
N THR A 77 17.74 0.46 -11.52
CA THR A 77 16.97 -0.51 -10.72
C THR A 77 16.32 0.14 -9.51
N SER A 78 17.01 1.08 -8.83
CA SER A 78 16.47 1.80 -7.69
C SER A 78 15.28 2.68 -8.07
N LEU A 79 15.32 3.34 -9.24
CA LEU A 79 14.19 4.13 -9.74
C LEU A 79 12.99 3.25 -10.09
N ILE A 80 13.21 2.11 -10.75
CA ILE A 80 12.15 1.14 -11.08
C ILE A 80 11.53 0.55 -9.81
N ALA A 81 12.35 0.15 -8.85
CA ALA A 81 11.88 -0.36 -7.56
C ALA A 81 11.06 0.71 -6.83
N SER A 82 11.56 1.96 -6.80
CA SER A 82 10.86 3.08 -6.14
C SER A 82 9.52 3.42 -6.80
N ALA A 83 9.45 3.37 -8.13
CA ALA A 83 8.21 3.53 -8.87
C ALA A 83 7.22 2.39 -8.53
N SER A 84 7.72 1.16 -8.43
CA SER A 84 6.89 -0.01 -8.09
C SER A 84 6.34 0.07 -6.67
N VAL A 85 7.15 0.52 -5.70
CA VAL A 85 6.70 0.80 -4.33
C VAL A 85 5.58 1.85 -4.35
N GLY A 86 5.77 2.93 -5.11
CA GLY A 86 4.76 3.99 -5.22
C GLY A 86 3.47 3.51 -5.88
N LEU A 87 3.56 2.64 -6.88
CA LEU A 87 2.39 1.99 -7.47
C LEU A 87 1.63 1.12 -6.44
N GLY A 88 2.32 0.23 -5.74
CA GLY A 88 1.68 -0.63 -4.74
C GLY A 88 1.02 0.17 -3.60
N VAL A 89 1.77 1.13 -3.04
CA VAL A 89 1.30 1.98 -1.94
C VAL A 89 0.14 2.88 -2.36
N GLY A 90 0.24 3.54 -3.52
CA GLY A 90 -0.83 4.41 -4.02
C GLY A 90 -2.12 3.63 -4.26
N GLY A 91 -2.01 2.40 -4.78
CA GLY A 91 -3.12 1.47 -4.94
C GLY A 91 -3.79 1.11 -3.63
N LEU A 92 -3.01 0.68 -2.63
CA LEU A 92 -3.55 0.36 -1.30
C LEU A 92 -4.30 1.54 -0.69
N GLN A 93 -3.75 2.75 -0.76
CA GLN A 93 -4.40 3.94 -0.21
C GLN A 93 -5.71 4.29 -0.92
N PHE A 94 -5.73 4.19 -2.25
CA PHE A 94 -6.92 4.45 -3.05
C PHE A 94 -8.00 3.40 -2.79
N LEU A 95 -7.65 2.13 -2.94
CA LEU A 95 -8.58 1.00 -2.81
C LEU A 95 -9.12 0.84 -1.39
N MET A 96 -8.35 1.19 -0.35
CA MET A 96 -8.87 1.20 1.02
C MET A 96 -10.00 2.23 1.19
N ARG A 97 -9.87 3.42 0.60
CA ARG A 97 -10.96 4.42 0.62
C ARG A 97 -12.19 3.91 -0.12
N LEU A 98 -11.99 3.22 -1.24
CA LEU A 98 -13.08 2.61 -2.01
C LEU A 98 -13.76 1.47 -1.24
N THR A 99 -12.98 0.63 -0.55
CA THR A 99 -13.51 -0.46 0.30
C THR A 99 -14.45 0.07 1.36
N TRP A 100 -14.11 1.19 2.00
CA TRP A 100 -14.98 1.84 2.98
C TRP A 100 -16.33 2.26 2.39
N ALA A 101 -16.34 2.75 1.14
CA ALA A 101 -17.56 3.13 0.44
C ALA A 101 -18.41 1.90 0.06
N ASP A 102 -17.77 0.83 -0.45
CA ASP A 102 -18.47 -0.34 -0.98
C ASP A 102 -18.95 -1.32 0.11
N TYR A 103 -18.22 -1.46 1.22
CA TYR A 103 -18.48 -2.51 2.22
C TYR A 103 -19.34 -2.08 3.40
N TYR A 104 -19.21 -0.84 3.86
CA TYR A 104 -19.64 -0.49 5.23
C TYR A 104 -20.82 0.46 5.31
N GLY A 105 -21.44 0.84 4.19
CA GLY A 105 -22.64 1.69 4.16
C GLY A 105 -22.48 2.97 5.00
N ARG A 106 -23.58 3.57 5.46
CA ARG A 106 -23.55 4.85 6.20
C ARG A 106 -23.68 4.68 7.72
N ASN A 107 -24.31 3.59 8.17
CA ASN A 107 -24.83 3.48 9.54
C ASN A 107 -23.78 3.14 10.60
N HIS A 108 -22.70 2.44 10.24
CA HIS A 108 -21.65 2.01 11.19
C HIS A 108 -20.23 2.37 10.72
N LEU A 109 -20.12 3.07 9.59
CA LEU A 109 -18.86 3.37 8.92
C LEU A 109 -17.87 4.12 9.84
N GLY A 110 -18.35 5.10 10.60
CA GLY A 110 -17.50 5.92 11.48
C GLY A 110 -16.80 5.10 12.56
N ARG A 111 -17.51 4.16 13.21
CA ARG A 111 -16.94 3.31 14.28
C ARG A 111 -15.90 2.33 13.73
N ILE A 112 -16.22 1.65 12.62
CA ILE A 112 -15.31 0.66 12.01
C ILE A 112 -14.07 1.36 11.44
N ARG A 113 -14.28 2.47 10.72
CA ARG A 113 -13.20 3.27 10.14
C ARG A 113 -12.30 3.85 11.22
N GLY A 114 -12.85 4.32 12.35
CA GLY A 114 -12.06 4.84 13.48
C GLY A 114 -11.12 3.80 14.08
N PHE A 115 -11.62 2.58 14.34
CA PHE A 115 -10.79 1.48 14.82
C PHE A 115 -9.71 1.08 13.80
N ALA A 116 -10.11 0.92 12.53
CA ALA A 116 -9.17 0.55 11.46
C ALA A 116 -8.09 1.61 11.23
N MET A 117 -8.42 2.89 11.29
CA MET A 117 -7.45 3.99 11.21
C MET A 117 -6.50 3.98 12.40
N SER A 118 -6.99 3.69 13.61
CA SER A 118 -6.14 3.61 14.80
C SER A 118 -5.12 2.47 14.66
N ALA A 119 -5.56 1.29 14.22
CA ALA A 119 -4.68 0.16 13.92
C ALA A 119 -3.68 0.51 12.80
N GLN A 120 -4.13 1.21 11.76
CA GLN A 120 -3.27 1.68 10.68
C GLN A 120 -2.17 2.62 11.21
N ILE A 121 -2.54 3.64 11.99
CA ILE A 121 -1.58 4.61 12.57
C ILE A 121 -0.60 3.89 13.49
N GLY A 122 -1.07 3.00 14.37
CA GLY A 122 -0.22 2.19 15.22
C GLY A 122 0.79 1.39 14.41
N GLY A 123 0.33 0.69 13.37
CA GLY A 123 1.24 -0.01 12.46
C GLY A 123 2.23 0.93 11.77
N GLN A 124 1.83 2.14 11.38
CA GLN A 124 2.72 3.12 10.75
C GLN A 124 3.81 3.63 11.68
N ALA A 125 3.54 3.75 12.98
CA ALA A 125 4.55 4.07 13.97
C ALA A 125 5.54 2.92 14.19
N VAL A 126 5.06 1.67 14.21
CA VAL A 126 5.91 0.48 14.44
C VAL A 126 6.89 0.23 13.30
N GLY A 127 6.49 0.47 12.04
CA GLY A 127 7.29 0.08 10.87
C GLY A 127 8.71 0.67 10.86
N PRO A 128 8.87 1.99 10.96
CA PRO A 128 10.19 2.62 10.98
C PRO A 128 11.03 2.20 12.18
N VAL A 129 10.44 2.11 13.38
CA VAL A 129 11.16 1.69 14.60
C VAL A 129 11.69 0.27 14.45
N LEU A 130 10.86 -0.65 13.94
CA LEU A 130 11.28 -2.02 13.68
C LEU A 130 12.40 -2.08 12.63
N ALA A 131 12.27 -1.33 11.54
CA ALA A 131 13.31 -1.28 10.51
C ALA A 131 14.64 -0.72 11.02
N GLY A 132 14.60 0.36 11.82
CA GLY A 132 15.78 0.93 12.45
C GLY A 132 16.45 -0.05 13.40
N PHE A 133 15.69 -0.67 14.30
CA PHE A 133 16.23 -1.69 15.21
C PHE A 133 16.88 -2.87 14.47
N MET A 134 16.25 -3.35 13.40
CA MET A 134 16.82 -4.43 12.58
C MET A 134 18.07 -3.98 11.83
N PHE A 135 18.12 -2.73 11.39
CA PHE A 135 19.31 -2.14 10.77
C PHE A 135 20.45 -2.03 11.79
N ASP A 136 20.18 -1.52 13.00
CA ASP A 136 21.18 -1.38 14.06
C ASP A 136 21.77 -2.74 14.47
N ALA A 137 20.95 -3.79 14.46
CA ALA A 137 21.38 -5.15 14.79
C ALA A 137 22.15 -5.86 13.66
N THR A 138 21.93 -5.51 12.39
CA THR A 138 22.47 -6.26 11.23
C THR A 138 23.37 -5.46 10.30
N GLY A 139 23.39 -4.13 10.43
CA GLY A 139 24.04 -3.20 9.52
C GLY A 139 23.40 -3.11 8.13
N SER A 140 22.26 -3.78 7.89
CA SER A 140 21.67 -3.93 6.56
C SER A 140 20.15 -3.77 6.56
N TYR A 141 19.61 -3.20 5.48
CA TYR A 141 18.17 -3.06 5.27
C TYR A 141 17.53 -4.30 4.59
N LEU A 142 18.32 -5.32 4.25
CA LEU A 142 17.80 -6.53 3.60
C LEU A 142 16.76 -7.23 4.49
N MET A 143 17.09 -7.45 5.76
CA MET A 143 16.19 -8.11 6.71
C MET A 143 14.85 -7.36 6.92
N PRO A 144 14.83 -6.04 7.20
CA PRO A 144 13.56 -5.33 7.35
C PRO A 144 12.73 -5.29 6.05
N LEU A 145 13.37 -5.18 4.87
CA LEU A 145 12.65 -5.25 3.59
C LEU A 145 12.00 -6.62 3.34
N LEU A 146 12.68 -7.73 3.68
CA LEU A 146 12.11 -9.08 3.58
C LEU A 146 10.96 -9.28 4.56
N VAL A 147 11.07 -8.78 5.79
CA VAL A 147 9.96 -8.82 6.77
C VAL A 147 8.75 -8.06 6.25
N PHE A 148 8.96 -6.86 5.69
CA PHE A 148 7.88 -6.09 5.09
C PHE A 148 7.25 -6.79 3.88
N ALA A 149 8.04 -7.46 3.04
CA ALA A 149 7.55 -8.27 1.93
C ALA A 149 6.70 -9.46 2.42
N GLY A 150 7.13 -10.14 3.48
CA GLY A 150 6.40 -11.24 4.10
C GLY A 150 5.06 -10.78 4.69
N VAL A 151 5.05 -9.65 5.41
CA VAL A 151 3.82 -9.07 5.99
C VAL A 151 2.86 -8.61 4.90
N ALA A 152 3.35 -7.94 3.85
CA ALA A 152 2.51 -7.51 2.73
C ALA A 152 1.93 -8.70 1.96
N SER A 153 2.71 -9.74 1.70
CA SER A 153 2.24 -10.98 1.07
C SER A 153 1.17 -11.68 1.91
N SER A 154 1.40 -11.79 3.22
CA SER A 154 0.44 -12.40 4.15
C SER A 154 -0.87 -11.63 4.17
N ALA A 155 -0.81 -10.29 4.19
CA ALA A 155 -2.01 -9.45 4.06
C ALA A 155 -2.72 -9.66 2.73
N GLY A 156 -1.99 -9.74 1.62
CA GLY A 156 -2.53 -10.05 0.29
C GLY A 156 -3.31 -11.36 0.25
N VAL A 157 -2.77 -12.42 0.85
CA VAL A 157 -3.43 -13.72 0.98
C VAL A 157 -4.69 -13.62 1.85
N ILE A 158 -4.61 -13.00 3.03
CA ILE A 158 -5.77 -12.82 3.94
C ILE A 158 -6.90 -12.06 3.24
N ILE A 159 -6.58 -11.01 2.48
CA ILE A 159 -7.56 -10.20 1.75
C ILE A 159 -8.31 -11.02 0.68
N LEU A 160 -7.71 -12.04 0.08
CA LEU A 160 -8.41 -12.91 -0.89
C LEU A 160 -9.59 -13.65 -0.26
N PHE A 161 -9.50 -13.97 1.02
CA PHE A 161 -10.55 -14.62 1.79
C PHE A 161 -11.59 -13.64 2.37
N ALA A 162 -11.43 -12.33 2.12
CA ALA A 162 -12.41 -11.35 2.56
C ALA A 162 -13.76 -11.54 1.86
N THR A 163 -14.83 -11.52 2.64
CA THR A 163 -16.21 -11.70 2.17
C THR A 163 -16.63 -10.49 1.35
N PRO A 164 -17.03 -10.65 0.08
CA PRO A 164 -17.46 -9.53 -0.76
C PRO A 164 -18.73 -8.88 -0.19
N PRO A 165 -18.92 -7.57 -0.37
CA PRO A 165 -20.08 -6.89 0.16
C PRO A 165 -21.30 -7.30 -0.66
N ARG A 166 -22.41 -7.63 0.00
CA ARG A 166 -23.69 -7.76 -0.69
C ARG A 166 -24.13 -6.35 -1.07
N LEU A 167 -24.17 -6.05 -2.36
CA LEU A 167 -24.81 -4.84 -2.86
C LEU A 167 -26.26 -4.85 -2.36
N VAL A 168 -26.59 -4.00 -1.39
CA VAL A 168 -27.98 -3.76 -1.03
C VAL A 168 -28.55 -2.97 -2.18
N GLU A 169 -29.22 -3.66 -3.09
CA GLU A 169 -29.96 -3.06 -4.18
C GLU A 169 -30.93 -2.05 -3.55
N SER A 170 -30.75 -0.77 -3.87
CA SER A 170 -31.62 0.29 -3.40
C SER A 170 -33.00 -0.03 -3.94
N LYS A 171 -33.86 -0.57 -3.07
CA LYS A 171 -35.27 -0.83 -3.38
C LYS A 171 -35.82 0.46 -3.98
N ALA A 172 -36.24 0.40 -5.25
CA ALA A 172 -36.85 1.54 -5.92
C ALA A 172 -37.97 2.07 -5.02
N ASP A 173 -37.91 3.37 -4.73
CA ASP A 173 -38.88 4.04 -3.87
C ASP A 173 -40.26 3.90 -4.52
N PRO A 174 -41.31 3.39 -3.84
CA PRO A 174 -42.64 3.19 -4.45
C PRO A 174 -43.35 4.48 -4.90
N ILE A 175 -42.71 5.64 -4.78
CA ILE A 175 -43.33 6.95 -5.01
C ILE A 175 -43.56 7.23 -6.51
N ASP A 176 -42.95 6.46 -7.41
CA ASP A 176 -43.10 6.65 -8.87
C ASP A 176 -44.21 5.78 -9.51
N GLN A 177 -45.07 5.13 -8.70
CA GLN A 177 -46.18 4.29 -9.19
C GLN A 177 -47.59 4.81 -8.89
N GLY A 178 -47.75 6.09 -8.55
CA GLY A 178 -49.09 6.66 -8.50
C GLY A 178 -49.17 8.14 -8.18
N VAL A 179 -49.22 8.96 -9.23
CA VAL A 179 -50.28 9.96 -9.50
C VAL A 179 -50.39 10.12 -11.01
#